data_AF-A0ABD0RDX6-F1
#
_entry.id   AF-A0ABD0RDX6-F1
#
_cell.length_a   1.000
_cell.length_b   1.000
_cell.length_c   1.000
_cell.angle_alpha   90.00
_cell.angle_beta   90.00
_cell.angle_gamma   90.00
#
_symmetry.space_group_name_H-M   'P 1'
#
loop_
_entity.id
_entity.type
_entity.pdbx_description
1 polymer ?
#
loop_
_entity_poly.entity_id
_entity_poly.type
_entity_poly.pdbx_seq_one_letter_code
_entity_poly.pdbx_strand_id
1 'polypeptide(L)'
;KARVAPLKQLTIPRLELAAAVLAVRVNTMLLKELQLPLQRSFFWTDSTTVLKYIFNETKRFYTYVANRVSIIREATDKDQWRYVNTKDNPADEASRGLRAQEFGKGKWLKGPDFLHLPAAKCPKLDLDDSSIPSDDPEVKKELKVNAITTHSDNPISQLIHYFSSWRKLKTSVAWLLELKERLLLLSHKRKEYVVKQNENVEKELKKFKAALGKSSLTPERLEEAEKAIIQFVQNQRFSTEISSLKHDPKTVSKDSPLYRLDHFIEDGILRVGGRLSKSALPLE
;
A
#
# COMPACT_ATOMS: atom_id res chain seq x y z
N LYS A 1 29.65 -22.45 1.93
CA LYS A 1 28.67 -23.50 1.56
C LYS A 1 28.37 -23.41 0.06
N ALA A 2 28.75 -24.41 -0.73
CA ALA A 2 28.41 -24.47 -2.16
C ALA A 2 27.10 -25.25 -2.37
N ARG A 3 26.30 -24.89 -3.37
CA ARG A 3 25.07 -25.59 -3.75
C ARG A 3 25.07 -25.88 -5.24
N VAL A 4 24.56 -27.04 -5.63
CA VAL A 4 24.34 -27.42 -7.03
C VAL A 4 23.30 -26.49 -7.65
N ALA A 5 23.48 -26.16 -8.93
CA ALA A 5 22.54 -25.34 -9.68
C ALA A 5 21.11 -25.93 -9.63
N PRO A 6 20.07 -25.12 -9.42
CA PRO A 6 18.69 -25.60 -9.38
C PRO A 6 18.24 -26.19 -10.71
N LEU A 7 17.37 -27.22 -10.65
CA LEU A 7 16.78 -27.84 -11.86
C LEU A 7 15.95 -26.86 -12.70
N LYS A 8 15.32 -25.88 -12.04
CA LYS A 8 14.60 -24.81 -12.72
C LYS A 8 15.61 -23.74 -13.14
N GLN A 9 15.67 -23.43 -14.43
CA GLN A 9 16.53 -22.38 -14.95
C GLN A 9 16.21 -21.04 -14.29
N LEU A 10 17.23 -20.46 -13.67
CA LEU A 10 17.21 -19.12 -13.08
C LEU A 10 18.22 -18.26 -13.82
N THR A 11 17.93 -16.96 -13.90
CA THR A 11 18.88 -15.97 -14.43
C THR A 11 20.09 -15.86 -13.49
N ILE A 12 21.23 -15.45 -14.03
CA ILE A 12 22.47 -15.26 -13.26
C ILE A 12 22.25 -14.32 -12.05
N PRO A 13 21.61 -13.13 -12.18
CA PRO A 13 21.33 -12.27 -11.03
C PRO A 13 20.50 -12.93 -9.93
N ARG A 14 19.57 -13.82 -10.30
CA ARG A 14 18.76 -14.56 -9.34
C ARG A 14 19.55 -15.64 -8.59
N LEU A 15 20.51 -16.28 -9.26
CA LEU A 15 21.42 -17.24 -8.63
C LEU A 15 22.37 -16.55 -7.65
N GLU A 16 22.95 -15.43 -8.05
CA GLU A 16 23.83 -14.61 -7.20
C GLU A 16 23.07 -14.09 -5.97
N LEU A 17 21.85 -13.58 -6.16
CA LEU A 17 21.00 -13.12 -5.05
C LEU A 17 20.58 -14.28 -4.13
N ALA A 18 20.37 -15.48 -4.67
CA ALA A 18 20.10 -16.67 -3.86
C ALA A 18 21.33 -17.09 -3.03
N ALA A 19 22.54 -16.92 -3.56
CA ALA A 19 23.77 -17.14 -2.80
C ALA A 19 23.92 -16.13 -1.66
N ALA A 20 23.58 -14.86 -1.88
CA ALA A 20 23.55 -13.83 -0.83
C ALA A 20 22.57 -14.19 0.30
N VAL A 21 21.35 -14.62 -0.03
CA VAL A 21 20.37 -15.10 0.98
C VAL A 21 20.91 -16.30 1.76
N LEU A 22 21.62 -17.22 1.09
CA LEU A 22 22.23 -18.37 1.76
C LEU A 22 23.31 -17.93 2.76
N ALA A 23 24.15 -16.97 2.38
CA ALA A 23 25.18 -16.43 3.25
C ALA A 23 24.58 -15.82 4.52
N VAL A 24 23.52 -15.01 4.38
CA VAL A 24 22.78 -14.43 5.51
C VAL A 24 22.24 -15.51 6.44
N ARG A 25 21.56 -16.53 5.90
CA ARG A 25 20.99 -17.61 6.72
C ARG A 25 22.06 -18.40 7.46
N VAL A 26 23.20 -18.66 6.82
CA VAL A 26 24.33 -19.32 7.46
C VAL A 26 24.89 -18.44 8.58
N ASN A 27 25.07 -17.14 8.34
CA ASN A 27 25.50 -16.21 9.38
C ASN A 27 24.53 -16.18 10.58
N THR A 28 23.21 -16.11 10.34
CA THR A 28 22.21 -16.15 11.41
C THR A 28 22.27 -17.44 12.21
N MET A 29 22.44 -18.59 11.54
CA MET A 29 22.63 -19.88 12.22
C MET A 29 23.91 -19.86 13.05
N LEU A 30 25.03 -19.41 12.48
CA LEU A 30 26.32 -19.38 13.16
C LEU A 30 26.27 -18.49 14.41
N LEU A 31 25.72 -17.27 14.31
CA LEU A 31 25.58 -16.36 15.46
C LEU A 31 24.71 -16.94 16.58
N LYS A 32 23.73 -17.78 16.23
CA LYS A 32 22.85 -18.42 17.23
C LYS A 32 23.52 -19.60 17.93
N GLU A 33 24.26 -20.41 17.18
CA GLU A 33 24.76 -21.70 17.66
C GLU A 33 26.21 -21.64 18.18
N LEU A 34 27.01 -20.66 17.73
CA LEU A 34 28.38 -20.47 18.24
C LEU A 34 28.35 -19.74 19.58
N GLN A 35 28.87 -20.39 20.61
CA GLN A 35 29.08 -19.80 21.94
C GLN A 35 30.35 -18.93 22.02
N LEU A 36 30.79 -18.39 20.89
CA LEU A 36 31.97 -17.52 20.79
C LEU A 36 31.53 -16.06 20.69
N PRO A 37 32.26 -15.11 21.32
CA PRO A 37 32.00 -13.69 21.15
C PRO A 37 32.44 -13.26 19.75
N LEU A 38 31.55 -13.43 18.78
CA LEU A 38 31.77 -12.98 17.41
C LEU A 38 31.59 -11.46 17.33
N GLN A 39 32.54 -10.80 16.70
CA GLN A 39 32.41 -9.40 16.30
C GLN A 39 31.41 -9.27 15.14
N ARG A 40 31.22 -8.04 14.65
CA ARG A 40 30.33 -7.73 13.53
C ARG A 40 30.68 -8.53 12.28
N SER A 41 29.66 -9.16 11.67
CA SER A 41 29.81 -9.89 10.40
C SER A 41 29.84 -8.95 9.18
N PHE A 42 30.63 -9.29 8.18
CA PHE A 42 30.66 -8.63 6.87
C PHE A 42 30.39 -9.64 5.75
N PHE A 43 29.66 -9.22 4.73
CA PHE A 43 29.27 -10.03 3.58
C PHE A 43 29.94 -9.48 2.33
N TRP A 44 30.75 -10.32 1.67
CA TRP A 44 31.50 -9.94 0.48
C TRP A 44 30.90 -10.63 -0.75
N THR A 45 30.66 -9.86 -1.80
CA THR A 45 30.21 -10.38 -3.10
C THR A 45 30.87 -9.63 -4.24
N ASP A 46 31.17 -10.33 -5.33
CA ASP A 46 31.65 -9.74 -6.58
C ASP A 46 30.52 -9.37 -7.54
N SER A 47 29.27 -9.70 -7.20
CA SER A 47 28.11 -9.27 -7.97
C SER A 47 27.73 -7.84 -7.61
N THR A 48 28.11 -6.91 -8.49
CA THR A 48 27.65 -5.52 -8.44
C THR A 48 26.13 -5.43 -8.54
N THR A 49 25.49 -6.35 -9.28
CA THR A 49 24.03 -6.43 -9.40
C THR A 49 23.36 -6.72 -8.06
N VAL A 50 23.87 -7.70 -7.30
CA VAL A 50 23.37 -8.01 -5.95
C VAL A 50 23.54 -6.82 -5.02
N LEU A 51 24.71 -6.16 -5.05
CA LEU A 51 24.94 -4.95 -4.24
C LEU A 51 23.97 -3.84 -4.62
N LYS A 52 23.79 -3.55 -5.91
CA LYS A 52 22.81 -2.56 -6.39
C LYS A 52 21.39 -2.89 -5.91
N TYR A 53 20.97 -4.16 -5.95
CA TYR A 53 19.67 -4.58 -5.42
C TYR A 53 19.54 -4.36 -3.91
N ILE A 54 20.59 -4.68 -3.14
CA ILE A 54 20.61 -4.51 -1.67
C ILE A 54 20.67 -3.05 -1.27
N PHE A 55 21.30 -2.17 -2.06
CA PHE A 55 21.38 -0.74 -1.77
C PHE A 55 20.19 0.07 -2.28
N ASN A 56 19.48 -0.40 -3.31
CA ASN A 56 18.37 0.33 -3.95
C ASN A 56 17.22 0.73 -3.02
N GLU A 57 16.93 2.02 -2.92
CA GLU A 57 15.80 2.54 -2.13
C GLU A 57 14.60 2.98 -2.98
N THR A 58 14.79 3.11 -4.29
CA THR A 58 13.84 3.84 -5.16
C THR A 58 13.08 2.91 -6.11
N LYS A 59 13.77 1.96 -6.76
CA LYS A 59 13.17 1.08 -7.78
C LYS A 59 12.39 -0.06 -7.13
N ARG A 60 11.28 -0.47 -7.77
CA ARG A 60 10.47 -1.61 -7.33
C ARG A 60 10.85 -2.87 -8.12
N PHE A 61 11.11 -3.98 -7.43
CA PHE A 61 11.44 -5.25 -8.07
C PHE A 61 10.23 -6.15 -8.33
N TYR A 62 10.38 -7.12 -9.24
CA TYR A 62 9.51 -8.29 -9.32
C TYR A 62 9.65 -9.18 -8.08
N THR A 63 8.59 -9.96 -7.80
CA THR A 63 8.38 -10.66 -6.53
C THR A 63 9.57 -11.53 -6.09
N TYR A 64 10.24 -12.20 -7.04
CA TYR A 64 11.38 -13.06 -6.72
C TYR A 64 12.54 -12.30 -6.07
N VAL A 65 12.94 -11.17 -6.68
CA VAL A 65 14.03 -10.32 -6.21
C VAL A 65 13.59 -9.54 -4.98
N ALA A 66 12.38 -8.97 -5.00
CA ALA A 66 11.82 -8.23 -3.86
C ALA A 66 11.85 -9.04 -2.55
N ASN A 67 11.37 -10.29 -2.59
CA ASN A 67 11.31 -11.14 -1.41
C ASN A 67 12.72 -11.48 -0.87
N ARG A 68 13.71 -11.66 -1.76
CA ARG A 68 15.08 -12.01 -1.36
C ARG A 68 15.84 -10.82 -0.81
N VAL A 69 15.65 -9.64 -1.41
CA VAL A 69 16.17 -8.38 -0.86
C VAL A 69 15.56 -8.12 0.51
N SER A 70 14.26 -8.40 0.71
CA SER A 70 13.62 -8.30 2.04
C SER A 70 14.30 -9.19 3.08
N ILE A 71 14.48 -10.49 2.77
CA ILE A 71 15.16 -11.43 3.67
C ILE A 71 16.57 -10.95 4.05
N ILE A 72 17.31 -10.39 3.09
CA ILE A 72 18.65 -9.87 3.33
C ILE A 72 18.60 -8.66 4.27
N ARG A 73 17.74 -7.67 3.96
CA ARG A 73 17.63 -6.42 4.74
C ARG A 73 17.02 -6.60 6.12
N GLU A 74 16.20 -7.62 6.33
CA GLU A 74 15.64 -7.95 7.64
C GLU A 74 16.69 -8.52 8.60
N ALA A 75 17.76 -9.13 8.08
CA ALA A 75 18.76 -9.83 8.86
C ALA A 75 20.13 -9.14 8.88
N THR A 76 20.35 -8.11 8.05
CA THR A 76 21.64 -7.43 7.90
C THR A 76 21.46 -5.95 7.58
N ASP A 77 22.41 -5.13 8.01
CA ASP A 77 22.51 -3.72 7.64
C ASP A 77 23.22 -3.54 6.30
N LYS A 78 22.92 -2.45 5.59
CA LYS A 78 23.53 -2.11 4.31
C LYS A 78 25.06 -2.00 4.37
N ASP A 79 25.60 -1.43 5.44
CA ASP A 79 27.05 -1.22 5.64
C ASP A 79 27.82 -2.52 5.95
N GLN A 80 27.12 -3.64 6.15
CA GLN A 80 27.74 -4.97 6.25
C GLN A 80 28.08 -5.55 4.88
N TRP A 81 27.52 -5.04 3.78
CA TRP A 81 27.71 -5.55 2.43
C TRP A 81 28.84 -4.83 1.71
N ARG A 82 29.79 -5.60 1.18
CA ARG A 82 31.00 -5.08 0.53
C ARG A 82 31.27 -5.78 -0.80
N TYR A 83 31.93 -5.05 -1.68
CA TYR A 83 32.40 -5.58 -2.96
C TYR A 83 33.75 -6.29 -2.80
N VAL A 84 33.91 -7.42 -3.47
CA VAL A 84 35.21 -8.06 -3.69
C VAL A 84 35.42 -8.25 -5.19
N ASN A 85 36.65 -8.07 -5.68
CA ASN A 85 36.94 -8.38 -7.07
C ASN A 85 36.75 -9.89 -7.33
N THR A 86 36.18 -10.29 -8.47
CA THR A 86 35.98 -11.70 -8.84
C THR A 86 37.26 -12.54 -8.71
N LYS A 87 38.44 -11.98 -9.02
CA LYS A 87 39.73 -12.68 -8.88
C LYS A 87 40.12 -12.97 -7.43
N ASP A 88 39.58 -12.20 -6.50
CA ASP A 88 39.84 -12.29 -5.06
C ASP A 88 38.69 -12.90 -4.29
N ASN A 89 37.59 -13.27 -4.95
CA ASN A 89 36.44 -13.89 -4.33
C ASN A 89 36.71 -15.39 -4.08
N PRO A 90 36.89 -15.83 -2.82
CA PRO A 90 37.13 -17.24 -2.54
C PRO A 90 35.91 -18.11 -2.88
N ALA A 91 34.69 -17.55 -2.97
CA ALA A 91 33.51 -18.32 -3.32
C ALA A 91 33.58 -18.95 -4.72
N ASP A 92 34.35 -18.35 -5.64
CA ASP A 92 34.54 -18.85 -7.00
C ASP A 92 35.35 -20.16 -7.03
N GLU A 93 36.29 -20.33 -6.11
CA GLU A 93 37.07 -21.57 -5.95
C GLU A 93 36.15 -22.78 -5.67
N ALA A 94 35.08 -22.55 -4.90
CA ALA A 94 34.11 -23.59 -4.57
C ALA A 94 32.99 -23.76 -5.61
N SER A 95 32.68 -22.73 -6.41
CA SER A 95 31.62 -22.78 -7.41
C SER A 95 32.09 -23.33 -8.76
N ARG A 96 33.32 -23.00 -9.18
CA ARG A 96 33.94 -23.43 -10.46
C ARG A 96 34.69 -24.76 -10.34
N GLY A 97 35.06 -25.14 -9.12
CA GLY A 97 35.85 -26.34 -8.82
C GLY A 97 37.35 -26.08 -8.92
N LEU A 98 38.09 -26.73 -8.02
CA LEU A 98 39.56 -26.72 -7.97
C LEU A 98 40.10 -28.15 -7.92
N ARG A 99 41.34 -28.35 -8.37
CA ARG A 99 42.05 -29.61 -8.13
C ARG A 99 42.33 -29.75 -6.63
N ALA A 100 42.25 -30.98 -6.11
CA ALA A 100 42.45 -31.25 -4.68
C ALA A 100 43.81 -30.73 -4.16
N GLN A 101 44.85 -30.76 -4.99
CA GLN A 101 46.20 -30.27 -4.67
C GLN A 101 46.29 -28.74 -4.51
N GLU A 102 45.35 -27.99 -5.10
CA GLU A 102 45.31 -26.52 -5.10
C GLU A 102 44.40 -25.98 -4.00
N PHE A 103 43.39 -26.75 -3.57
CA PHE A 103 42.39 -26.36 -2.58
C PHE A 103 43.00 -25.92 -1.22
N GLY A 104 44.05 -26.61 -0.76
CA GLY A 104 44.73 -26.28 0.50
C GLY A 104 45.65 -25.06 0.45
N LYS A 105 45.95 -24.55 -0.75
CA LYS A 105 46.88 -23.43 -0.97
C LYS A 105 46.15 -22.12 -1.33
N GLY A 106 44.88 -22.21 -1.69
CA GLY A 106 44.07 -21.10 -2.21
C GLY A 106 43.47 -20.18 -1.15
N LYS A 107 42.66 -19.23 -1.63
CA LYS A 107 42.03 -18.17 -0.81
C LYS A 107 40.86 -18.71 0.02
N TRP A 108 40.35 -19.91 -0.31
CA TRP A 108 39.23 -20.53 0.42
C TRP A 108 39.45 -20.67 1.93
N LEU A 109 40.64 -21.11 2.36
CA LEU A 109 40.93 -21.35 3.78
C LEU A 109 41.51 -20.13 4.48
N LYS A 110 42.37 -19.35 3.80
CA LYS A 110 43.10 -18.22 4.40
C LYS A 110 42.36 -16.89 4.29
N GLY A 111 41.34 -16.83 3.43
CA GLY A 111 40.78 -15.58 2.95
C GLY A 111 41.71 -14.84 1.98
N PRO A 112 41.19 -13.90 1.20
CA PRO A 112 42.01 -13.04 0.34
C PRO A 112 42.88 -12.07 1.17
N ASP A 113 44.03 -11.69 0.60
CA ASP A 113 45.08 -10.91 1.29
C ASP A 113 44.56 -9.58 1.87
N PHE A 114 43.61 -8.93 1.19
CA PHE A 114 43.07 -7.65 1.63
C PHE A 114 42.31 -7.73 2.97
N LEU A 115 41.83 -8.91 3.39
CA LEU A 115 41.18 -9.06 4.70
C LEU A 115 42.16 -8.95 5.87
N HIS A 116 43.46 -9.16 5.61
CA HIS A 116 44.53 -9.02 6.59
C HIS A 116 45.07 -7.59 6.65
N LEU A 117 44.62 -6.72 5.74
CA LEU A 117 45.02 -5.32 5.69
C LEU A 117 44.04 -4.44 6.47
N PRO A 118 44.45 -3.23 6.90
CA PRO A 118 43.54 -2.26 7.51
C PRO A 118 42.36 -1.95 6.59
N ALA A 119 41.17 -1.72 7.18
CA ALA A 119 39.91 -1.50 6.46
C ALA A 119 39.95 -0.39 5.39
N ALA A 120 40.86 0.59 5.52
CA ALA A 120 41.07 1.64 4.52
C ALA A 120 41.60 1.12 3.17
N LYS A 121 42.29 -0.03 3.17
CA LYS A 121 42.85 -0.71 1.99
C LYS A 121 41.93 -1.79 1.42
N CYS A 122 40.77 -2.02 2.03
CA CYS A 122 39.78 -2.92 1.48
C CYS A 122 39.23 -2.39 0.14
N PRO A 123 38.84 -3.28 -0.80
CA PRO A 123 38.17 -2.87 -2.01
C PRO A 123 36.96 -2.00 -1.68
N LYS A 124 36.91 -0.81 -2.27
CA LYS A 124 35.74 0.06 -2.25
C LYS A 124 35.08 -0.04 -3.62
N LEU A 125 33.76 -0.15 -3.62
CA LEU A 125 32.98 0.07 -4.82
C LEU A 125 32.55 1.52 -4.77
N ASP A 126 32.93 2.30 -5.78
CA ASP A 126 32.41 3.65 -5.96
C ASP A 126 30.93 3.52 -6.34
N LEU A 127 30.05 3.76 -5.36
CA LEU A 127 28.60 3.62 -5.49
C LEU A 127 27.93 4.87 -6.09
N ASP A 128 28.71 5.79 -6.65
CA ASP A 128 28.21 7.03 -7.27
C ASP A 128 27.32 6.73 -8.51
N ASP A 129 27.43 5.51 -9.07
CA ASP A 129 26.49 4.95 -10.06
C ASP A 129 25.66 3.78 -9.49
N SER A 130 25.12 3.98 -8.29
CA SER A 130 24.19 3.06 -7.62
C SER A 130 22.83 2.95 -8.31
N SER A 131 22.62 3.66 -9.42
CA SER A 131 21.40 3.56 -10.19
C SER A 131 21.31 2.18 -10.84
N ILE A 132 20.17 1.50 -10.61
CA ILE A 132 19.83 0.29 -11.36
C ILE A 132 19.27 0.77 -12.71
N PRO A 133 19.77 0.24 -13.84
CA PRO A 133 19.25 0.59 -15.15
C PRO A 133 17.73 0.43 -15.22
N SER A 134 17.04 1.35 -15.89
CA SER A 134 15.57 1.31 -15.96
C SER A 134 15.04 0.16 -16.83
N ASP A 135 15.91 -0.43 -17.66
CA ASP A 135 15.68 -1.60 -18.49
C ASP A 135 16.11 -2.92 -17.82
N ASP A 136 16.53 -2.89 -16.55
CA ASP A 136 16.84 -4.09 -15.78
C ASP A 136 15.61 -5.03 -15.75
N PRO A 137 15.76 -6.32 -16.12
CA PRO A 137 14.64 -7.25 -16.27
C PRO A 137 13.94 -7.58 -14.93
N GLU A 138 14.60 -7.33 -13.80
CA GLU A 138 14.05 -7.56 -12.46
C GLU A 138 13.39 -6.31 -11.86
N VAL A 139 13.52 -5.15 -12.51
CA VAL A 139 12.87 -3.90 -12.13
C VAL A 139 11.50 -3.78 -12.82
N LYS A 140 10.47 -3.48 -12.03
CA LYS A 140 9.15 -3.14 -12.56
C LYS A 140 9.22 -1.77 -13.21
N LYS A 141 8.75 -1.68 -14.45
CA LYS A 141 8.53 -0.40 -15.12
C LYS A 141 7.69 0.51 -14.22
N GLU A 142 8.18 1.72 -13.98
CA GLU A 142 7.43 2.74 -13.26
C GLU A 142 6.15 3.04 -14.05
N LEU A 143 5.01 2.64 -13.49
CA LEU A 143 3.71 3.08 -14.00
C LEU A 143 3.61 4.56 -13.66
N LYS A 144 3.82 5.44 -14.65
CA LYS A 144 3.42 6.84 -14.55
C LYS A 144 1.90 6.88 -14.39
N VAL A 145 1.43 6.95 -13.15
CA VAL A 145 0.03 7.23 -12.85
C VAL A 145 -0.16 8.72 -13.05
N ASN A 146 -0.50 9.11 -14.28
CA ASN A 146 -0.94 10.46 -14.54
C ASN A 146 -2.34 10.60 -13.91
N ALA A 147 -2.43 11.30 -12.79
CA ALA A 147 -3.72 11.75 -12.27
C ALA A 147 -4.21 12.86 -13.20
N ILE A 148 -5.01 12.50 -14.19
CA ILE A 148 -5.74 13.48 -15.00
C ILE A 148 -6.90 13.95 -14.11
N THR A 149 -6.78 15.14 -13.53
CA THR A 149 -7.93 15.84 -12.98
C THR A 149 -8.74 16.35 -14.16
N THR A 150 -9.56 15.49 -14.75
CA THR A 150 -10.62 15.97 -15.62
C THR A 150 -11.60 16.75 -14.74
N HIS A 151 -12.08 17.89 -15.21
CA HIS A 151 -13.36 18.45 -14.76
C HIS A 151 -14.47 17.48 -15.18
N SER A 152 -14.48 16.29 -14.60
CA SER A 152 -15.56 15.34 -14.78
C SER A 152 -16.70 15.80 -13.89
N ASP A 153 -17.91 15.79 -14.45
CA ASP A 153 -19.12 16.00 -13.68
C ASP A 153 -19.07 15.12 -12.42
N ASN A 154 -19.47 15.68 -11.29
CA ASN A 154 -19.49 14.95 -10.02
C ASN A 154 -20.13 13.56 -10.25
N PRO A 155 -19.49 12.45 -9.83
CA PRO A 155 -20.00 11.10 -10.11
C PRO A 155 -21.44 10.89 -9.63
N ILE A 156 -21.85 11.59 -8.57
CA ILE A 156 -23.21 11.57 -8.07
C ILE A 156 -24.16 12.34 -9.01
N SER A 157 -23.73 13.46 -9.60
CA SER A 157 -24.48 14.14 -10.65
C SER A 157 -24.67 13.23 -11.87
N GLN A 158 -23.61 12.52 -12.31
CA GLN A 158 -23.71 11.55 -13.41
C GLN A 158 -24.71 10.43 -13.08
N LEU A 159 -24.67 9.91 -11.86
CA LEU A 159 -25.63 8.90 -11.38
C LEU A 159 -27.07 9.43 -11.43
N ILE A 160 -27.32 10.67 -10.98
CA ILE A 160 -28.65 11.27 -11.00
C ILE A 160 -29.13 11.45 -12.44
N HIS A 161 -28.29 11.97 -13.34
CA HIS A 161 -28.63 12.17 -14.75
C HIS A 161 -28.83 10.86 -15.54
N TYR A 162 -28.20 9.77 -15.10
CA TYR A 162 -28.35 8.45 -15.73
C TYR A 162 -29.79 7.91 -15.62
N PHE A 163 -30.50 8.19 -14.53
CA PHE A 163 -31.83 7.65 -14.30
C PHE A 163 -32.93 8.60 -14.79
N SER A 164 -33.77 8.13 -15.72
CA SER A 164 -34.98 8.83 -16.17
C SER A 164 -36.21 8.63 -15.26
N SER A 165 -36.09 7.82 -14.20
CA SER A 165 -37.20 7.50 -13.29
C SER A 165 -36.79 7.76 -11.84
N TRP A 166 -37.52 8.64 -11.17
CA TRP A 166 -37.31 8.98 -9.75
C TRP A 166 -37.30 7.74 -8.86
N ARG A 167 -38.26 6.83 -9.05
CA ARG A 167 -38.33 5.59 -8.27
C ARG A 167 -37.08 4.73 -8.45
N LYS A 168 -36.57 4.58 -9.68
CA LYS A 168 -35.35 3.82 -9.95
C LYS A 168 -34.13 4.48 -9.33
N LEU A 169 -33.98 5.80 -9.47
CA LEU A 169 -32.92 6.58 -8.83
C LEU A 169 -32.94 6.39 -7.31
N LYS A 170 -34.11 6.57 -6.69
CA LYS A 170 -34.30 6.43 -5.24
C LYS A 170 -33.90 5.03 -4.77
N THR A 171 -34.37 3.98 -5.44
CA THR A 171 -33.98 2.60 -5.14
C THR A 171 -32.48 2.37 -5.28
N SER A 172 -31.86 2.88 -6.34
CA SER A 172 -30.41 2.75 -6.55
C SER A 172 -29.59 3.46 -5.49
N VAL A 173 -29.95 4.70 -5.14
CA VAL A 173 -29.27 5.46 -4.08
C VAL A 173 -29.46 4.79 -2.71
N ALA A 174 -30.66 4.26 -2.43
CA ALA A 174 -30.93 3.53 -1.19
C ALA A 174 -30.00 2.30 -1.04
N TRP A 175 -29.78 1.54 -2.12
CA TRP A 175 -28.80 0.45 -2.13
C TRP A 175 -27.35 0.92 -1.96
N LEU A 176 -26.98 2.07 -2.53
CA LEU A 176 -25.64 2.64 -2.33
C LEU A 176 -25.42 3.07 -0.88
N LEU A 177 -26.42 3.68 -0.24
CA LEU A 177 -26.35 4.03 1.17
C LEU A 177 -26.23 2.78 2.04
N GLU A 178 -27.04 1.76 1.76
CA GLU A 178 -26.99 0.46 2.46
C GLU A 178 -25.60 -0.19 2.34
N LEU A 179 -25.02 -0.18 1.14
CA LEU A 179 -23.68 -0.68 0.91
C LEU A 179 -22.63 0.14 1.67
N LYS A 180 -22.73 1.47 1.65
CA LYS A 180 -21.83 2.38 2.37
C LYS A 180 -21.79 2.06 3.86
N GLU A 181 -22.96 1.95 4.50
CA GLU A 181 -23.04 1.65 5.95
C GLU A 181 -22.45 0.28 6.28
N ARG A 182 -22.74 -0.73 5.45
CA ARG A 182 -22.15 -2.07 5.62
C ARG A 182 -20.63 -2.04 5.52
N LEU A 183 -20.07 -1.33 4.55
CA LEU A 183 -18.62 -1.21 4.38
C LEU A 183 -17.98 -0.46 5.55
N LEU A 184 -18.62 0.61 6.04
CA LEU A 184 -18.16 1.34 7.23
C LEU A 184 -18.17 0.45 8.47
N LEU A 185 -19.26 -0.30 8.70
CA LEU A 185 -19.36 -1.22 9.83
C LEU A 185 -18.28 -2.30 9.80
N LEU A 186 -18.03 -2.90 8.62
CA LEU A 186 -16.95 -3.87 8.43
C LEU A 186 -15.57 -3.25 8.66
N SER A 187 -15.35 -2.02 8.22
CA SER A 187 -14.10 -1.28 8.44
C SER A 187 -13.86 -1.01 9.93
N HIS A 188 -14.87 -0.54 10.65
CA HIS A 188 -14.80 -0.31 12.10
C HIS A 188 -14.53 -1.61 12.86
N LYS A 189 -15.23 -2.70 12.55
CA LYS A 189 -15.02 -4.00 13.18
C LYS A 189 -13.63 -4.56 12.93
N ARG A 190 -13.10 -4.37 11.72
CA ARG A 190 -11.72 -4.76 11.42
C ARG A 190 -10.72 -4.02 12.32
N LYS A 191 -10.87 -2.71 12.49
CA LYS A 191 -10.01 -1.91 13.38
C LYS A 191 -10.11 -2.40 14.83
N GLU A 192 -11.32 -2.67 15.31
CA GLU A 192 -11.57 -3.18 16.67
C GLU A 192 -10.83 -4.50 16.93
N TYR A 193 -10.89 -5.45 16.00
CA TYR A 193 -10.22 -6.75 16.15
C TYR A 193 -8.69 -6.66 16.10
N VAL A 194 -8.15 -5.74 15.30
CA VAL A 194 -6.70 -5.49 15.25
C VAL A 194 -6.21 -4.92 16.58
N VAL A 195 -6.95 -3.97 17.17
CA VAL A 195 -6.60 -3.36 18.47
C VAL A 195 -6.67 -4.39 19.61
N LYS A 196 -7.63 -5.32 19.57
CA LYS A 196 -7.81 -6.36 20.59
C LYS A 196 -6.81 -7.53 20.50
N GLN A 197 -5.76 -7.45 19.66
CA GLN A 197 -4.77 -8.51 19.44
C GLN A 197 -5.38 -9.90 19.18
N ASN A 198 -6.52 -9.96 18.48
CA ASN A 198 -7.07 -11.25 18.10
C ASN A 198 -6.13 -11.92 17.08
N GLU A 199 -5.56 -13.09 17.44
CA GLU A 199 -4.62 -13.86 16.61
C GLU A 199 -5.23 -14.32 15.26
N ASN A 200 -6.53 -14.10 15.03
CA ASN A 200 -7.20 -14.43 13.77
C ASN A 200 -8.32 -13.45 13.37
N VAL A 201 -7.95 -12.18 13.14
CA VAL A 201 -8.86 -11.09 12.69
C VAL A 201 -9.73 -11.50 11.49
N GLU A 202 -9.17 -12.24 10.53
CA GLU A 202 -9.86 -12.60 9.29
C GLU A 202 -10.98 -13.62 9.51
N LYS A 203 -10.76 -14.60 10.40
CA LYS A 203 -11.79 -15.57 10.80
C LYS A 203 -12.96 -14.88 11.51
N GLU A 204 -12.68 -13.96 12.42
CA GLU A 204 -13.72 -13.21 13.14
C GLU A 204 -14.49 -12.27 12.21
N LEU A 205 -13.81 -11.58 11.28
CA LEU A 205 -14.48 -10.75 10.27
C LEU A 205 -15.40 -11.57 9.36
N LYS A 206 -15.00 -12.80 9.01
CA LYS A 206 -15.83 -13.71 8.20
C LYS A 206 -17.08 -14.15 8.94
N LYS A 207 -16.98 -14.48 10.23
CA LYS A 207 -18.14 -14.78 11.08
C LYS A 207 -19.07 -13.57 11.21
N PHE A 208 -18.53 -12.39 11.47
CA PHE A 208 -19.31 -11.16 11.58
C PHE A 208 -20.06 -10.83 10.28
N LYS A 209 -19.39 -10.96 9.13
CA LYS A 209 -20.02 -10.77 7.81
C LYS A 209 -21.15 -11.78 7.57
N ALA A 210 -21.00 -13.03 8.02
CA ALA A 210 -22.06 -14.03 7.92
C ALA A 210 -23.26 -13.68 8.82
N ALA A 211 -23.00 -13.17 10.04
CA ALA A 211 -24.03 -12.73 10.97
C ALA A 211 -24.83 -11.51 10.48
N LEU A 212 -24.22 -10.62 9.69
CA LEU A 212 -24.89 -9.45 9.10
C LEU A 212 -26.03 -9.79 8.14
N GLY A 213 -26.04 -11.00 7.58
CA GLY A 213 -27.07 -11.46 6.66
C GLY A 213 -27.22 -10.64 5.36
N LYS A 214 -28.24 -11.00 4.58
CA LYS A 214 -28.66 -10.22 3.41
C LYS A 214 -29.47 -9.01 3.88
N SER A 215 -29.23 -7.83 3.34
CA SER A 215 -30.13 -6.70 3.55
C SER A 215 -31.29 -6.74 2.58
N SER A 216 -32.44 -6.29 3.08
CA SER A 216 -33.61 -5.92 2.31
C SER A 216 -33.77 -4.41 2.39
N LEU A 217 -34.24 -3.80 1.31
CA LEU A 217 -34.53 -2.38 1.29
C LEU A 217 -35.82 -2.11 2.07
N THR A 218 -35.78 -1.20 3.04
CA THR A 218 -36.96 -0.80 3.81
C THR A 218 -37.55 0.52 3.28
N PRO A 219 -38.82 0.84 3.56
CA PRO A 219 -39.42 2.13 3.21
C PRO A 219 -38.66 3.32 3.78
N GLU A 220 -38.20 3.22 5.03
CA GLU A 220 -37.43 4.28 5.71
C GLU A 220 -36.11 4.54 4.96
N ARG A 221 -35.46 3.47 4.46
CA ARG A 221 -34.24 3.60 3.69
C ARG A 221 -34.45 4.29 2.34
N LEU A 222 -35.63 4.09 1.74
CA LEU A 222 -36.03 4.82 0.54
C LEU A 222 -36.26 6.30 0.85
N GLU A 223 -36.87 6.65 1.99
CA GLU A 223 -37.03 8.05 2.42
C GLU A 223 -35.69 8.73 2.67
N GLU A 224 -34.76 8.05 3.36
CA GLU A 224 -33.40 8.56 3.57
C GLU A 224 -32.66 8.79 2.24
N ALA A 225 -32.81 7.88 1.28
CA ALA A 225 -32.22 8.05 -0.04
C ALA A 225 -32.78 9.29 -0.76
N GLU A 226 -34.08 9.51 -0.65
CA GLU A 226 -34.73 10.71 -1.19
C GLU A 226 -34.23 11.98 -0.52
N LYS A 227 -34.15 12.02 0.82
CA LYS A 227 -33.57 13.15 1.55
C LYS A 227 -32.12 13.40 1.10
N ALA A 228 -31.31 12.36 0.96
CA ALA A 228 -29.91 12.47 0.53
C ALA A 228 -29.75 13.04 -0.88
N ILE A 229 -30.60 12.62 -1.83
CA ILE A 229 -30.59 13.17 -3.20
C ILE A 229 -30.95 14.66 -3.18
N ILE A 230 -32.00 15.03 -2.46
CA ILE A 230 -32.45 16.42 -2.35
C ILE A 230 -31.35 17.28 -1.73
N GLN A 231 -30.77 16.85 -0.61
CA GLN A 231 -29.67 17.54 0.04
C GLN A 231 -28.48 17.71 -0.90
N PHE A 232 -28.11 16.68 -1.67
CA PHE A 232 -27.01 16.77 -2.62
C PHE A 232 -27.26 17.86 -3.67
N VAL A 233 -28.42 17.84 -4.33
CA VAL A 233 -28.77 18.80 -5.39
C VAL A 233 -28.87 20.22 -4.81
N GLN A 234 -29.48 20.39 -3.64
CA GLN A 234 -29.57 21.69 -2.98
C GLN A 234 -28.20 22.24 -2.59
N ASN A 235 -27.29 21.42 -2.09
CA ASN A 235 -25.92 21.85 -1.79
C ASN A 235 -25.12 22.22 -3.05
N GLN A 236 -25.45 21.69 -4.23
CA GLN A 236 -24.82 22.15 -5.47
C GLN A 236 -25.28 23.55 -5.88
N ARG A 237 -26.55 23.90 -5.62
CA ARG A 237 -27.15 25.14 -6.14
C ARG A 237 -27.22 26.29 -5.13
N PHE A 238 -27.39 25.96 -3.86
CA PHE A 238 -27.69 26.88 -2.74
C PHE A 238 -26.73 26.68 -1.57
N SER A 239 -25.48 26.26 -1.82
CA SER A 239 -24.49 26.02 -0.76
C SER A 239 -24.28 27.23 0.15
N THR A 240 -24.26 28.44 -0.43
CA THR A 240 -24.10 29.70 0.30
C THR A 240 -25.27 29.96 1.26
N GLU A 241 -26.50 29.76 0.80
CA GLU A 241 -27.71 29.94 1.58
C GLU A 241 -27.83 28.88 2.67
N ILE A 242 -27.57 27.62 2.35
CA ILE A 242 -27.59 26.52 3.32
C ILE A 242 -26.55 26.78 4.42
N SER A 243 -25.34 27.21 4.06
CA SER A 243 -24.31 27.56 5.04
C SER A 243 -24.74 28.74 5.93
N SER A 244 -25.33 29.78 5.34
CA SER A 244 -25.80 30.95 6.09
C SER A 244 -26.92 30.58 7.07
N LEU A 245 -27.88 29.76 6.62
CA LEU A 245 -29.02 29.33 7.42
C LEU A 245 -28.69 28.34 8.54
N LYS A 246 -27.58 27.61 8.41
CA LYS A 246 -27.06 26.78 9.52
C LYS A 246 -26.52 27.63 10.67
N HIS A 247 -26.05 28.84 10.39
CA HIS A 247 -25.52 29.76 11.40
C HIS A 247 -26.60 30.68 11.96
N ASP A 248 -27.44 31.25 11.10
CA ASP A 248 -28.55 32.11 11.48
C ASP A 248 -29.80 31.77 10.64
N PRO A 249 -30.87 31.25 11.27
CA PRO A 249 -32.09 30.79 10.60
C PRO A 249 -32.82 31.83 9.74
N LYS A 250 -32.48 33.12 9.87
CA LYS A 250 -33.15 34.20 9.11
C LYS A 250 -32.25 34.89 8.08
N THR A 251 -31.00 34.46 7.93
CA THR A 251 -30.01 35.21 7.17
C THR A 251 -29.69 34.50 5.86
N VAL A 252 -30.21 35.07 4.78
CA VAL A 252 -29.87 34.77 3.38
C VAL A 252 -29.53 36.08 2.67
N SER A 253 -28.56 36.06 1.76
CA SER A 253 -28.16 37.25 0.99
C SER A 253 -29.34 37.86 0.23
N LYS A 254 -29.39 39.20 0.14
CA LYS A 254 -30.40 39.94 -0.64
C LYS A 254 -30.41 39.58 -2.13
N ASP A 255 -29.26 39.10 -2.62
CA ASP A 255 -29.09 38.67 -4.02
C ASP A 255 -29.56 37.23 -4.26
N SER A 256 -29.89 36.48 -3.21
CA SER A 256 -30.38 35.12 -3.34
C SER A 256 -31.82 35.11 -3.85
N PRO A 257 -32.19 34.16 -4.74
CA PRO A 257 -33.59 33.96 -5.12
C PRO A 257 -34.49 33.57 -3.95
N LEU A 258 -33.93 33.12 -2.82
CA LEU A 258 -34.67 32.71 -1.63
C LEU A 258 -34.95 33.87 -0.66
N TYR A 259 -34.35 35.05 -0.86
CA TYR A 259 -34.46 36.17 0.08
C TYR A 259 -35.90 36.61 0.34
N ARG A 260 -36.77 36.58 -0.69
CA ARG A 260 -38.19 36.95 -0.59
C ARG A 260 -39.10 35.81 -0.12
N LEU A 261 -38.55 34.63 0.07
CA LEU A 261 -39.29 33.43 0.49
C LEU A 261 -39.11 33.20 2.00
N ASP A 262 -40.09 32.55 2.61
CA ASP A 262 -40.02 32.12 4.02
C ASP A 262 -39.18 30.85 4.13
N HIS A 263 -37.87 30.99 4.02
CA HIS A 263 -36.94 29.87 3.90
C HIS A 263 -36.50 29.35 5.27
N PHE A 264 -36.37 28.04 5.40
CA PHE A 264 -35.88 27.38 6.62
C PHE A 264 -35.22 26.04 6.30
N ILE A 265 -34.48 25.48 7.27
CA ILE A 265 -33.89 24.15 7.16
C ILE A 265 -34.63 23.19 8.08
N GLU A 266 -35.04 22.04 7.54
CA GLU A 266 -35.65 20.94 8.28
C GLU A 266 -35.01 19.63 7.79
N ASP A 267 -34.51 18.81 8.72
CA ASP A 267 -33.76 17.59 8.42
C ASP A 267 -32.60 17.80 7.42
N GLY A 268 -31.94 18.97 7.49
CA GLY A 268 -30.84 19.34 6.59
C GLY A 268 -31.27 19.66 5.15
N ILE A 269 -32.57 19.68 4.86
CA ILE A 269 -33.15 20.08 3.58
C ILE A 269 -33.62 21.53 3.69
N LEU A 270 -33.28 22.34 2.68
CA LEU A 270 -33.78 23.69 2.51
C LEU A 270 -35.23 23.64 2.03
N ARG A 271 -36.12 24.25 2.81
CA ARG A 271 -37.57 24.30 2.56
C ARG A 271 -38.05 25.74 2.54
N VAL A 272 -39.26 25.93 2.01
CA VAL A 272 -39.94 27.21 1.96
C VAL A 272 -41.33 27.05 2.56
N GLY A 273 -41.69 27.95 3.46
CA GLY A 273 -42.99 28.03 4.10
C GLY A 273 -44.10 28.33 3.09
N GLY A 274 -45.23 27.65 3.28
CA GLY A 274 -46.43 27.84 2.46
C GLY A 274 -47.51 28.65 3.17
N ARG A 275 -48.52 29.08 2.40
CA ARG A 275 -49.72 29.77 2.94
C ARG A 275 -50.58 28.90 3.85
N LEU A 276 -50.43 27.57 3.79
CA LEU A 276 -51.19 26.61 4.61
C LEU A 276 -50.89 26.73 6.11
N SER A 277 -49.66 27.12 6.47
CA SER A 277 -49.29 27.45 7.85
C SER A 277 -50.07 28.64 8.44
N LYS A 278 -50.70 29.45 7.57
CA LYS A 278 -51.56 30.58 7.91
C LYS A 278 -53.04 30.31 7.62
N SER A 279 -53.41 29.07 7.26
CA SER A 279 -54.80 28.70 7.03
C SER A 279 -55.43 28.16 8.33
N ALA A 280 -56.72 28.39 8.52
CA ALA A 280 -57.46 27.95 9.71
C ALA A 280 -57.80 26.44 9.72
N LEU A 281 -57.14 25.64 8.88
CA LEU A 281 -57.38 24.19 8.79
C LEU A 281 -56.48 23.45 9.78
N PRO A 282 -57.02 22.46 10.53
CA PRO A 282 -56.22 21.67 11.46
C PRO A 282 -55.18 20.83 10.70
N LEU A 283 -53.97 20.70 11.29
CA LEU A 283 -52.97 19.75 10.80
C LEU A 283 -53.44 18.32 11.13
N GLU A 284 -53.57 17.48 10.10
CA GLU A 284 -53.67 16.02 10.24
C GLU A 284 -52.30 15.37 10.48
#